data_AF-A0AAD9QP77-F1
#
_entry.id   AF-A0AAD9QP77-F1
#
_cell.length_a   1.000
_cell.length_b   1.000
_cell.length_c   1.000
_cell.angle_alpha   90.00
_cell.angle_beta   90.00
_cell.angle_gamma   90.00
#
_symmetry.space_group_name_H-M   'P 1'
#
loop_
_entity.id
_entity.type
_entity.pdbx_description
1 polymer ?
#
loop_
_entity_poly.entity_id
_entity_poly.type
_entity_poly.pdbx_seq_one_letter_code
_entity_poly.pdbx_strand_id
1 'polypeptide(L)'
;MLKTASEKVISLYSDSSCFCIFQAQTPMFKEYQQQVLKNAKAMANALLEAGYSLVSGGTDNHLVLLDLRPKGIDGARVEKVLEICSITANKNTCPGDKSALKPGGLRLGAPALTSRNFKEGDFVKVVKFIDRGVQIALEVQRATGDVMKEFLSHLETNPDTKAKIDSLRGEVESFARTFSMPGFDER
;
A
#
# COMPACT_ATOMS: atom_id res chain seq x y z
N MET A 1 -19.69 -38.97 -31.35
CA MET A 1 -19.86 -37.79 -32.22
C MET A 1 -19.73 -36.55 -31.36
N LEU A 2 -18.69 -35.76 -31.66
CA LEU A 2 -18.35 -34.39 -31.24
C LEU A 2 -19.25 -33.69 -30.21
N LYS A 3 -18.81 -33.63 -28.94
CA LYS A 3 -19.17 -32.52 -28.05
C LYS A 3 -18.60 -31.25 -28.67
N THR A 4 -19.47 -30.31 -29.00
CA THR A 4 -19.12 -29.05 -29.67
C THR A 4 -18.18 -28.23 -28.79
N ALA A 5 -17.29 -27.45 -29.41
CA ALA A 5 -16.31 -26.62 -28.71
C ALA A 5 -16.95 -25.66 -27.67
N SER A 6 -18.24 -25.34 -27.81
CA SER A 6 -18.99 -24.50 -26.87
C SER A 6 -19.21 -25.12 -25.48
N GLU A 7 -19.40 -26.44 -25.38
CA GLU A 7 -19.64 -27.10 -24.08
C GLU A 7 -18.35 -27.21 -23.24
N LYS A 8 -17.20 -27.37 -23.91
CA LYS A 8 -15.89 -27.35 -23.23
C LYS A 8 -15.54 -25.98 -22.69
N VAL A 9 -15.95 -24.92 -23.39
CA VAL A 9 -15.75 -23.55 -22.92
C VAL A 9 -16.54 -23.33 -21.63
N ILE A 10 -17.81 -23.72 -21.57
CA ILE A 10 -18.66 -23.52 -20.37
C ILE A 10 -18.13 -24.29 -19.14
N SER A 11 -17.59 -25.50 -19.31
CA SER A 11 -16.97 -26.26 -18.21
C SER A 11 -15.64 -25.69 -17.70
N LEU A 12 -14.96 -24.84 -18.46
CA LEU A 12 -13.73 -24.15 -18.02
C LEU A 12 -14.04 -22.91 -17.17
N TYR A 13 -15.28 -22.40 -17.22
CA TYR A 13 -15.74 -21.27 -16.41
C TYR A 13 -16.29 -21.68 -15.03
N SER A 14 -16.45 -22.97 -14.73
CA SER A 14 -16.87 -23.43 -13.39
C SER A 14 -15.73 -23.49 -12.37
N ASP A 15 -14.48 -23.53 -12.84
CA ASP A 15 -13.28 -23.51 -12.00
C ASP A 15 -12.62 -22.13 -12.08
N SER A 16 -12.78 -21.32 -11.02
CA SER A 16 -12.21 -19.96 -10.94
C SER A 16 -10.71 -19.90 -11.24
N SER A 17 -9.97 -20.95 -10.91
CA SER A 17 -8.53 -21.08 -11.21
C SER A 17 -8.24 -21.10 -12.73
N CYS A 18 -9.08 -21.78 -13.52
CA CYS A 18 -8.92 -21.84 -14.97
C CYS A 18 -9.20 -20.49 -15.62
N PHE A 19 -10.19 -19.77 -15.12
CA PHE A 19 -10.52 -18.42 -15.58
C PHE A 19 -9.39 -17.42 -15.32
N CYS A 20 -8.77 -17.44 -14.13
CA CYS A 20 -7.62 -16.58 -13.80
C CYS A 20 -6.42 -16.84 -14.73
N ILE A 21 -6.11 -18.11 -15.03
CA ILE A 21 -5.01 -18.47 -15.94
C ILE A 21 -5.30 -17.98 -17.35
N PHE A 22 -6.55 -18.11 -17.81
CA PHE A 22 -6.96 -17.60 -19.12
C PHE A 22 -6.80 -16.07 -19.20
N GLN A 23 -7.24 -15.33 -18.18
CA GLN A 23 -7.04 -13.87 -18.12
C GLN A 23 -5.55 -13.50 -18.13
N ALA A 24 -4.71 -14.26 -17.43
CA ALA A 24 -3.26 -14.02 -17.36
C ALA A 24 -2.54 -14.15 -18.72
N GLN A 25 -3.13 -14.88 -19.67
CA GLN A 25 -2.58 -15.04 -21.03
C GLN A 25 -2.94 -13.89 -21.97
N THR A 26 -3.82 -12.97 -21.56
CA THR A 26 -4.29 -11.89 -22.43
C THR A 26 -3.23 -10.79 -22.59
N PRO A 27 -3.18 -10.09 -23.75
CA PRO A 27 -2.33 -8.91 -23.94
C PRO A 27 -2.59 -7.82 -22.89
N MET A 28 -3.86 -7.64 -22.49
CA MET A 28 -4.26 -6.68 -21.45
C MET A 28 -3.59 -6.99 -20.10
N PHE A 29 -3.47 -8.27 -19.72
CA PHE A 29 -2.79 -8.64 -18.48
C PHE A 29 -1.28 -8.33 -18.55
N LYS A 30 -0.66 -8.50 -19.72
CA LYS A 30 0.74 -8.10 -19.93
C LYS A 30 0.92 -6.59 -19.77
N GLU A 31 0.04 -5.78 -20.34
CA GLU A 31 0.05 -4.32 -20.18
C GLU A 31 -0.17 -3.91 -18.72
N TYR A 32 -1.10 -4.58 -18.02
CA TYR A 32 -1.31 -4.40 -16.58
C TYR A 32 -0.03 -4.67 -15.79
N GLN A 33 0.64 -5.80 -16.01
CA GLN A 33 1.89 -6.11 -15.30
C GLN A 33 3.01 -5.10 -15.58
N GLN A 34 3.10 -4.61 -16.83
CA GLN A 34 4.03 -3.53 -17.16
C GLN A 34 3.69 -2.24 -16.39
N GLN A 35 2.40 -1.90 -16.26
CA GLN A 35 1.97 -0.76 -15.46
C GLN A 35 2.29 -0.95 -13.97
N VAL A 36 2.11 -2.16 -13.42
CA VAL A 36 2.46 -2.47 -12.02
C VAL A 36 3.94 -2.15 -11.76
N LEU A 37 4.84 -2.55 -12.67
CA LEU A 37 6.28 -2.28 -12.52
C LEU A 37 6.59 -0.78 -12.65
N LYS A 38 5.96 -0.07 -13.60
CA LYS A 38 6.13 1.40 -13.73
C LYS A 38 5.67 2.13 -12.47
N ASN A 39 4.51 1.75 -11.94
CA ASN A 39 3.94 2.31 -10.72
C ASN A 39 4.82 2.03 -9.49
N ALA A 40 5.33 0.81 -9.35
CA ALA A 40 6.24 0.45 -8.26
C ALA A 40 7.54 1.27 -8.31
N LYS A 41 8.10 1.49 -9.52
CA LYS A 41 9.27 2.35 -9.72
C LYS A 41 8.96 3.83 -9.40
N ALA A 42 7.82 4.34 -9.85
CA ALA A 42 7.39 5.70 -9.53
C ALA A 42 7.23 5.91 -8.01
N MET A 43 6.63 4.93 -7.32
CA MET A 43 6.50 4.93 -5.85
C MET A 43 7.86 4.91 -5.16
N ALA A 44 8.79 4.05 -5.60
CA ALA A 44 10.14 3.99 -5.05
C ALA A 44 10.88 5.32 -5.21
N ASN A 45 10.85 5.91 -6.41
CA ASN A 45 11.49 7.21 -6.67
C ASN A 45 10.90 8.32 -5.81
N ALA A 46 9.58 8.40 -5.70
CA ALA A 46 8.91 9.40 -4.87
C ALA A 46 9.26 9.24 -3.38
N LEU A 47 9.44 8.00 -2.88
CA LEU A 47 9.89 7.74 -1.50
C LEU A 47 11.33 8.21 -1.29
N LEU A 48 12.23 7.94 -2.24
CA LEU A 48 13.61 8.41 -2.19
C LEU A 48 13.68 9.95 -2.22
N GLU A 49 12.89 10.61 -3.08
CA GLU A 49 12.78 12.07 -3.14
C GLU A 49 12.23 12.68 -1.85
N ALA A 50 11.32 11.99 -1.16
CA ALA A 50 10.83 12.36 0.17
C ALA A 50 11.85 12.07 1.31
N GLY A 51 13.04 11.58 0.97
CA GLY A 51 14.14 11.34 1.92
C GLY A 51 13.95 10.10 2.77
N TYR A 52 13.26 9.08 2.25
CA TYR A 52 13.22 7.75 2.86
C TYR A 52 14.31 6.84 2.32
N SER A 53 14.69 5.84 3.13
CA SER A 53 15.60 4.78 2.70
C SER A 53 14.82 3.56 2.24
N LEU A 54 15.29 2.93 1.16
CA LEU A 54 14.77 1.65 0.67
C LEU A 54 15.84 0.58 0.87
N VAL A 55 15.45 -0.61 1.33
CA VAL A 55 16.42 -1.67 1.70
C VAL A 55 17.38 -2.04 0.56
N SER A 56 16.91 -2.05 -0.68
CA SER A 56 17.70 -2.30 -1.89
C SER A 56 18.03 -1.03 -2.69
N GLY A 57 17.69 0.16 -2.17
CA GLY A 57 17.84 1.44 -2.89
C GLY A 57 16.82 1.68 -4.01
N GLY A 58 15.89 0.75 -4.25
CA GLY A 58 14.89 0.83 -5.33
C GLY A 58 14.05 -0.43 -5.42
N THR A 59 13.41 -0.66 -6.58
CA THR A 59 12.65 -1.88 -6.87
C THR A 59 12.71 -2.27 -8.34
N ASP A 60 12.77 -3.58 -8.59
CA ASP A 60 12.65 -4.19 -9.92
C ASP A 60 11.35 -5.01 -10.07
N ASN A 61 10.52 -5.05 -9.02
CA ASN A 61 9.29 -5.83 -9.00
C ASN A 61 8.10 -4.96 -8.55
N HIS A 62 7.06 -5.60 -8.03
CA HIS A 62 5.79 -4.95 -7.68
C HIS A 62 5.73 -4.38 -6.27
N LEU A 63 6.78 -4.56 -5.46
CA LEU A 63 6.83 -4.14 -4.06
C LEU A 63 8.06 -3.31 -3.73
N VAL A 64 7.96 -2.54 -2.66
CA VAL A 64 9.03 -1.70 -2.11
C VAL A 64 9.11 -1.97 -0.61
N LEU A 65 10.32 -2.13 -0.10
CA LEU A 65 10.57 -2.27 1.33
C LEU A 65 11.19 -0.97 1.87
N LEU A 66 10.36 -0.20 2.56
CA LEU A 66 10.69 1.06 3.18
C LEU A 66 11.41 0.83 4.52
N ASP A 67 12.55 1.47 4.72
CA ASP A 67 13.28 1.48 5.99
C ASP A 67 13.02 2.80 6.73
N LEU A 68 12.35 2.70 7.87
CA LEU A 68 11.95 3.83 8.71
C LEU A 68 12.96 4.12 9.84
N ARG A 69 13.95 3.25 10.04
CA ARG A 69 14.95 3.42 11.12
C ARG A 69 15.75 4.71 11.01
N PRO A 70 16.16 5.19 9.82
CA PRO A 70 16.82 6.49 9.70
C PRO A 70 15.95 7.67 10.15
N LYS A 71 14.62 7.51 10.15
CA LYS A 71 13.67 8.51 10.68
C LYS A 71 13.41 8.34 12.18
N GLY A 72 13.94 7.29 12.82
CA GLY A 72 13.79 7.02 14.24
C GLY A 72 12.42 6.49 14.66
N ILE A 73 11.64 5.92 13.73
CA ILE A 73 10.32 5.34 13.99
C ILE A 73 10.25 3.89 13.51
N ASP A 74 9.48 3.06 14.19
CA ASP A 74 9.23 1.67 13.83
C ASP A 74 8.02 1.52 12.90
N GLY A 75 7.99 0.41 12.17
CA GLY A 75 6.92 0.10 11.24
C GLY A 75 5.57 -0.14 11.92
N ALA A 76 5.52 -0.58 13.19
CA ALA A 76 4.25 -0.87 13.85
C ALA A 76 3.48 0.42 14.22
N ARG A 77 4.18 1.46 14.68
CA ARG A 77 3.60 2.79 14.89
C ARG A 77 3.06 3.40 13.61
N VAL A 78 3.87 3.41 12.55
CA VAL A 78 3.45 3.98 11.27
C VAL A 78 2.30 3.20 10.66
N GLU A 79 2.35 1.86 10.68
CA GLU A 79 1.26 1.00 10.21
C GLU A 79 -0.07 1.36 10.90
N LYS A 80 -0.06 1.56 12.22
CA LYS A 80 -1.28 1.93 12.95
C LYS A 80 -1.84 3.29 12.56
N VAL A 81 -0.99 4.30 12.38
CA VAL A 81 -1.45 5.61 11.92
C VAL A 81 -2.00 5.55 10.49
N LEU A 82 -1.30 4.85 9.60
CA LEU A 82 -1.74 4.65 8.21
C LEU A 82 -3.08 3.91 8.15
N GLU A 83 -3.26 2.86 8.96
CA GLU A 83 -4.50 2.09 9.06
C GLU A 83 -5.69 2.97 9.44
N ILE A 84 -5.54 3.85 10.44
CA ILE A 84 -6.60 4.78 10.86
C ILE A 84 -6.87 5.84 9.77
N CYS A 85 -5.87 6.18 8.96
CA CYS A 85 -5.99 7.08 7.82
C CYS A 85 -6.51 6.40 6.53
N SER A 86 -7.06 5.19 6.61
CA SER A 86 -7.56 4.40 5.47
C SER A 86 -6.46 3.99 4.46
N ILE A 87 -5.21 3.85 4.91
CA ILE A 87 -4.07 3.36 4.11
C ILE A 87 -3.60 2.01 4.68
N THR A 88 -3.83 0.93 3.94
CA THR A 88 -3.38 -0.40 4.34
C THR A 88 -1.93 -0.63 3.93
N ALA A 89 -1.04 -0.71 4.91
CA ALA A 89 0.35 -1.13 4.74
C ALA A 89 0.68 -2.28 5.70
N ASN A 90 1.76 -3.00 5.45
CA ASN A 90 2.19 -4.11 6.30
C ASN A 90 3.57 -3.83 6.90
N LYS A 91 3.68 -3.88 8.23
CA LYS A 91 4.99 -3.83 8.91
C LYS A 91 5.85 -5.04 8.51
N ASN A 92 7.12 -4.80 8.23
CA ASN A 92 8.05 -5.83 7.78
C ASN A 92 9.42 -5.61 8.40
N THR A 93 10.11 -6.70 8.74
CA THR A 93 11.49 -6.62 9.24
C THR A 93 12.44 -6.17 8.14
N CYS A 94 13.44 -5.38 8.53
CA CYS A 94 14.51 -4.91 7.65
C CYS A 94 15.85 -5.52 8.06
N PRO A 95 16.81 -5.67 7.12
CA PRO A 95 18.16 -6.08 7.45
C PRO A 95 18.78 -5.14 8.50
N GLY A 96 19.18 -5.70 9.65
CA GLY A 96 19.72 -4.96 10.80
C GLY A 96 18.71 -4.64 11.90
N ASP A 97 17.46 -5.10 11.81
CA ASP A 97 16.54 -5.05 12.94
C ASP A 97 17.06 -5.89 14.12
N LYS A 98 17.12 -5.29 15.31
CA LYS A 98 17.56 -5.97 16.54
C LYS A 98 16.55 -7.00 17.04
N SER A 99 15.28 -6.88 16.67
CA SER A 99 14.20 -7.78 17.12
C SER A 99 13.10 -7.86 16.06
N ALA A 100 12.66 -9.09 15.78
CA ALA A 100 11.51 -9.33 14.90
C ALA A 100 10.18 -8.79 15.46
N LEU A 101 10.11 -8.54 16.77
CA LEU A 101 8.91 -7.99 17.43
C LEU A 101 8.76 -6.48 17.20
N LYS A 102 9.81 -5.79 16.77
CA LYS A 102 9.82 -4.36 16.48
C LYS A 102 10.38 -4.13 15.07
N PRO A 103 9.61 -4.46 14.01
CA PRO A 103 10.07 -4.29 12.64
C PRO A 103 10.33 -2.81 12.33
N GLY A 104 11.47 -2.52 11.70
CA GLY A 104 11.90 -1.18 11.33
C GLY A 104 11.36 -0.68 10.00
N GLY A 105 10.51 -1.46 9.31
CA GLY A 105 10.10 -1.14 7.95
C GLY A 105 8.64 -1.39 7.62
N LEU A 106 8.27 -0.95 6.42
CA LEU A 106 6.96 -1.11 5.81
C LEU A 106 7.09 -1.71 4.41
N ARG A 107 6.28 -2.71 4.10
CA ARG A 107 6.15 -3.27 2.76
C ARG A 107 4.97 -2.63 2.04
N LEU A 108 5.27 -2.01 0.91
CA LEU A 108 4.30 -1.32 0.04
C LEU A 108 4.24 -2.03 -1.32
N GLY A 109 3.05 -2.17 -1.89
CA GLY A 109 2.85 -2.88 -3.16
C GLY A 109 1.96 -2.10 -4.13
N ALA A 110 2.33 -2.13 -5.41
CA ALA A 110 1.57 -1.49 -6.49
C ALA A 110 0.38 -2.28 -7.09
N PRO A 111 0.28 -3.64 -7.02
CA PRO A 111 -0.73 -4.39 -7.77
C PRO A 111 -2.17 -3.96 -7.51
N ALA A 112 -2.59 -3.86 -6.25
CA ALA A 112 -3.99 -3.62 -5.89
C ALA A 112 -4.51 -2.28 -6.42
N LEU A 113 -3.73 -1.21 -6.28
CA LEU A 113 -4.11 0.12 -6.81
C LEU A 113 -4.01 0.17 -8.33
N THR A 114 -3.04 -0.53 -8.92
CA THR A 114 -2.92 -0.61 -10.39
C THR A 114 -4.12 -1.31 -11.02
N SER A 115 -4.69 -2.33 -10.37
CA SER A 115 -5.93 -2.97 -10.81
C SER A 115 -7.14 -2.03 -10.78
N ARG A 116 -7.06 -0.95 -9.99
CA ARG A 116 -8.03 0.15 -9.96
C ARG A 116 -7.67 1.30 -10.91
N ASN A 117 -6.79 1.05 -11.87
CA ASN A 117 -6.31 2.00 -12.89
C ASN A 117 -5.41 3.14 -12.39
N PHE A 118 -4.81 3.03 -11.20
CA PHE A 118 -3.81 4.01 -10.76
C PHE A 118 -2.61 4.04 -11.71
N LYS A 119 -2.09 5.24 -11.98
CA LYS A 119 -0.91 5.50 -12.79
C LYS A 119 0.23 6.11 -11.95
N GLU A 120 1.37 6.34 -12.59
CA GLU A 120 2.60 6.79 -11.94
C GLU A 120 2.39 8.07 -11.12
N GLY A 121 1.66 9.05 -11.67
CA GLY A 121 1.32 10.31 -10.97
C GLY A 121 0.42 10.12 -9.75
N ASP A 122 -0.42 9.09 -9.73
CA ASP A 122 -1.26 8.75 -8.59
C ASP A 122 -0.43 8.14 -7.47
N PHE A 123 0.56 7.31 -7.80
CA PHE A 123 1.49 6.75 -6.82
C PHE A 123 2.34 7.84 -6.15
N VAL A 124 2.68 8.91 -6.86
CA VAL A 124 3.34 10.08 -6.24
C VAL A 124 2.42 10.72 -5.18
N LYS A 125 1.11 10.82 -5.44
CA LYS A 125 0.14 11.30 -4.43
C LYS A 125 0.00 10.33 -3.25
N VAL A 126 -0.04 9.03 -3.52
CA VAL A 126 -0.05 7.99 -2.48
C VAL A 126 1.16 8.13 -1.56
N VAL A 127 2.36 8.36 -2.11
CA VAL A 127 3.57 8.59 -1.31
C VAL A 127 3.46 9.86 -0.45
N LYS A 128 2.84 10.93 -0.95
CA LYS A 128 2.57 12.13 -0.13
C LYS A 128 1.62 11.85 1.04
N PHE A 129 0.61 11.01 0.85
CA PHE A 129 -0.27 10.60 1.95
C PHE A 129 0.47 9.73 2.98
N ILE A 130 1.31 8.80 2.51
CA ILE A 130 2.16 7.97 3.38
C ILE A 130 3.11 8.86 4.19
N ASP A 131 3.78 9.81 3.54
CA ASP A 131 4.69 10.74 4.22
C ASP A 131 3.97 11.54 5.31
N ARG A 132 2.79 12.10 5.03
CA ARG A 132 1.96 12.77 6.04
C ARG A 132 1.60 11.85 7.21
N GLY A 133 1.25 10.60 6.94
CA GLY A 133 0.99 9.60 7.98
C GLY A 133 2.23 9.32 8.85
N VAL A 134 3.41 9.23 8.25
CA VAL A 134 4.68 9.10 8.98
C VAL A 134 4.96 10.34 9.83
N GLN A 135 4.71 11.56 9.32
CA GLN A 135 4.90 12.78 10.10
C GLN A 135 3.99 12.82 11.33
N ILE A 136 2.71 12.46 11.18
CA ILE A 136 1.78 12.34 12.31
C ILE A 136 2.32 11.32 13.32
N ALA A 137 2.78 10.16 12.86
CA ALA A 137 3.33 9.13 13.74
C ALA A 137 4.59 9.61 14.49
N LEU A 138 5.47 10.37 13.82
CA LEU A 138 6.66 10.98 14.45
C LEU A 138 6.29 12.02 15.51
N GLU A 139 5.31 12.87 15.24
CA GLU A 139 4.82 13.86 16.20
C GLU A 139 4.26 13.18 17.47
N VAL A 140 3.44 12.14 17.29
CA VAL A 140 2.85 11.39 18.41
C VAL A 140 3.93 10.64 19.18
N GLN A 141 4.90 10.04 18.51
CA GLN A 141 6.03 9.38 19.18
C GLN A 141 6.85 10.38 19.99
N ARG A 142 7.08 11.60 19.50
CA ARG A 142 7.77 12.65 20.28
C ARG A 142 6.98 13.06 21.53
N ALA A 143 5.66 13.05 21.46
CA ALA A 143 4.79 13.39 22.58
C ALA A 143 4.63 12.26 23.63
N THR A 144 4.74 10.99 23.20
CA THR A 144 4.43 9.80 24.03
C THR A 144 5.63 8.91 24.34
N GLY A 145 6.76 9.12 23.68
CA GLY A 145 7.95 8.28 23.83
C GLY A 145 7.77 6.85 23.30
N ASP A 146 8.45 5.91 23.95
CA ASP A 146 8.63 4.55 23.42
C ASP A 146 7.53 3.56 23.83
N VAL A 147 6.55 3.98 24.63
CA VAL A 147 5.48 3.10 25.13
C VAL A 147 4.32 3.03 24.14
N MET A 148 4.14 1.88 23.49
CA MET A 148 3.06 1.68 22.49
C MET A 148 1.65 1.93 23.02
N LYS A 149 1.39 1.62 24.30
CA LYS A 149 0.08 1.87 24.91
C LYS A 149 -0.24 3.36 24.99
N GLU A 150 0.76 4.19 25.33
CA GLU A 150 0.61 5.65 25.39
C GLU A 150 0.47 6.24 24.00
N PHE A 151 1.23 5.72 23.03
CA PHE A 151 1.09 6.08 21.62
C PHE A 151 -0.36 5.86 21.12
N LEU A 152 -0.92 4.67 21.32
CA LEU A 152 -2.30 4.36 20.92
C LEU A 152 -3.32 5.24 21.64
N SER A 153 -3.17 5.43 22.95
CA SER A 153 -4.06 6.29 23.73
C SER A 153 -4.02 7.74 23.23
N HIS A 154 -2.85 8.25 22.83
CA HIS A 154 -2.71 9.61 22.31
C HIS A 154 -3.40 9.79 20.96
N LEU A 155 -3.34 8.78 20.07
CA LEU A 155 -4.07 8.80 18.79
C LEU A 155 -5.59 8.95 18.99
N GLU A 156 -6.13 8.40 20.08
CA GLU A 156 -7.57 8.42 20.38
C GLU A 156 -8.00 9.67 21.17
N THR A 157 -7.15 10.15 22.08
CA THR A 157 -7.51 11.17 23.07
C THR A 157 -7.06 12.59 22.71
N ASN A 158 -6.01 12.74 21.91
CA ASN A 158 -5.50 14.06 21.56
C ASN A 158 -6.31 14.68 20.41
N PRO A 159 -6.99 15.82 20.63
CA PRO A 159 -7.89 16.40 19.63
C PRO A 159 -7.15 16.90 18.38
N ASP A 160 -5.96 17.45 18.52
CA ASP A 160 -5.17 17.97 17.40
C ASP A 160 -4.68 16.84 16.49
N THR A 161 -4.19 15.76 17.09
CA THR A 161 -3.77 14.54 16.38
C THR A 161 -4.94 13.92 15.66
N LYS A 162 -6.09 13.81 16.33
CA LYS A 162 -7.32 13.27 15.73
C LYS A 162 -7.79 14.12 14.56
N ALA A 163 -7.76 15.45 14.67
CA ALA A 163 -8.10 16.34 13.55
C ALA A 163 -7.17 16.15 12.34
N LYS A 164 -5.86 15.98 12.57
CA LYS A 164 -4.90 15.68 11.49
C LYS A 164 -5.18 14.33 10.82
N ILE A 165 -5.48 13.30 11.61
CA ILE A 165 -5.83 11.96 11.14
C ILE A 165 -7.14 11.99 10.34
N ASP A 166 -8.19 12.64 10.87
CA ASP A 166 -9.48 12.75 10.21
C ASP A 166 -9.38 13.51 8.89
N SER A 167 -8.57 14.59 8.84
CA SER A 167 -8.26 15.31 7.59
C SER A 167 -7.57 14.42 6.58
N LEU A 168 -6.49 13.72 6.99
CA LEU A 168 -5.75 12.84 6.09
C LEU A 168 -6.64 11.69 5.59
N ARG A 169 -7.43 11.08 6.47
CA ARG A 169 -8.40 10.03 6.12
C ARG A 169 -9.41 10.54 5.09
N GLY A 170 -10.00 11.72 5.31
CA GLY A 170 -10.96 12.31 4.39
C GLY A 170 -10.38 12.55 2.99
N GLU A 171 -9.14 13.04 2.91
CA GLU A 171 -8.44 13.24 1.64
C GLU A 171 -8.10 11.91 0.94
N VAL A 172 -7.63 10.91 1.70
CA VAL A 172 -7.31 9.56 1.19
C VAL A 172 -8.57 8.89 0.64
N GLU A 173 -9.68 8.93 1.39
CA GLU A 173 -10.95 8.34 0.95
C GLU A 173 -11.53 9.06 -0.27
N SER A 174 -11.49 10.40 -0.28
CA SER A 174 -11.94 11.19 -1.43
C SER A 174 -11.12 10.83 -2.68
N PHE A 175 -9.81 10.75 -2.56
CA PHE A 175 -8.93 10.34 -3.66
C PHE A 175 -9.17 8.88 -4.07
N ALA A 176 -9.32 7.96 -3.13
CA ALA A 176 -9.54 6.55 -3.45
C ALA A 176 -10.89 6.31 -4.12
N ARG A 177 -11.93 7.12 -3.84
CA ARG A 177 -13.26 7.01 -4.43
C ARG A 177 -13.34 7.45 -5.88
N THR A 178 -12.35 8.19 -6.40
CA THR A 178 -12.33 8.57 -7.83
C THR A 178 -12.01 7.40 -8.76
N PHE A 179 -11.64 6.25 -8.21
CA PHE A 179 -11.26 5.05 -8.96
C PHE A 179 -12.29 3.94 -8.75
N SER A 180 -12.65 3.26 -9.83
CA SER A 180 -13.61 2.15 -9.77
C SER A 180 -13.08 0.97 -8.93
N MET A 181 -14.01 0.17 -8.42
CA MET A 181 -13.69 -1.03 -7.64
C MET A 181 -13.99 -2.27 -8.48
N PRO A 182 -12.96 -3.02 -8.94
CA PRO A 182 -13.17 -4.23 -9.70
C PRO A 182 -14.02 -5.25 -8.93
N GLY A 183 -14.98 -5.87 -9.62
CA GLY A 183 -15.85 -6.91 -9.05
C GLY A 183 -17.15 -6.41 -8.43
N PHE A 184 -17.43 -5.11 -8.46
CA PHE A 184 -18.72 -4.54 -8.08
C PHE A 184 -19.20 -3.62 -9.20
N ASP A 185 -20.50 -3.66 -9.51
CA ASP A 185 -21.11 -2.65 -10.37
C ASP A 185 -21.12 -1.31 -9.64
N GLU A 186 -20.77 -0.23 -10.34
CA GLU A 186 -20.94 1.14 -9.84
C GLU A 186 -22.45 1.38 -9.65
N ARG A 187 -22.91 1.31 -8.39
CA ARG A 187 -24.29 1.63 -8.01
C ARG A 187 -24.47 3.13 -7.85
#